data_AF-A0A7K4DAV9-F1
#
_entry.id   AF-A0A7K4DAV9-F1
#
_cell.length_a   1.000
_cell.length_b   1.000
_cell.length_c   1.000
_cell.angle_alpha   90.00
_cell.angle_beta   90.00
_cell.angle_gamma   90.00
#
_symmetry.space_group_name_H-M   'P 1'
#
loop_
_entity.id
_entity.type
_entity.pdbx_description
1 polymer ?
#
loop_
_entity_poly.entity_id
_entity_poly.type
_entity_poly.pdbx_seq_one_letter_code
_entity_poly.pdbx_strand_id
1 'polypeptide(L)' 'MKSVGRVLHSIGPLFILKSKKVKIRDLGTDAYIGDRKIGKIIELFGPVDNPYVKIVTRKDIKDRKKLVGKDVSIR' A
#
# COMPACT_ATOMS: atom_id res chain seq x y z
N MET A 1 1.63 5.23 -13.74
CA MET A 1 1.21 4.71 -12.42
C MET A 1 1.20 5.85 -11.42
N LYS A 2 0.24 5.88 -10.49
CA LYS A 2 0.12 6.97 -9.51
C LYS A 2 0.96 6.61 -8.28
N SER A 3 2.04 7.35 -8.00
CA SER A 3 2.83 7.17 -6.76
C SER A 3 2.03 7.64 -5.54
N VAL A 4 1.89 6.76 -4.55
CA VAL A 4 1.00 6.98 -3.40
C VAL A 4 1.72 7.10 -2.06
N GLY A 5 2.95 6.61 -1.92
CA GLY A 5 3.70 6.75 -0.67
C GLY A 5 4.72 5.64 -0.51
N ARG A 6 5.19 5.44 0.73
CA ARG A 6 6.16 4.38 1.08
C ARG A 6 5.55 3.41 2.07
N VAL A 7 5.97 2.15 2.01
CA VAL A 7 5.61 1.15 3.03
C VAL A 7 6.23 1.58 4.37
N LEU A 8 5.40 1.94 5.33
CA LEU A 8 5.84 2.27 6.70
C LEU A 8 5.99 1.00 7.54
N HIS A 9 5.01 0.10 7.44
CA HIS A 9 4.99 -1.13 8.23
C HIS A 9 4.56 -2.33 7.40
N SER A 10 5.07 -3.50 7.79
CA SER A 10 4.63 -4.81 7.34
C SER A 10 4.11 -5.58 8.55
N ILE A 11 2.80 -5.84 8.61
CA ILE A 11 2.14 -6.51 9.74
C ILE A 11 1.35 -7.70 9.21
N GLY A 12 1.82 -8.92 9.48
CA GLY A 12 1.22 -10.13 8.89
C GLY A 12 1.16 -10.02 7.35
N PRO A 13 -0.02 -10.19 6.72
CA PRO A 13 -0.20 -10.04 5.29
C PRO A 13 -0.46 -8.60 4.85
N LEU A 14 -0.24 -7.59 5.69
CA LEU A 14 -0.61 -6.20 5.41
C LEU A 14 0.62 -5.31 5.22
N PHE A 15 0.52 -4.39 4.26
CA PHE A 15 1.35 -3.19 4.23
C PHE A 15 0.54 -1.98 4.66
N ILE A 16 1.18 -1.13 5.47
CA ILE A 16 0.62 0.14 5.92
C ILE A 16 1.47 1.27 5.35
N LEU A 17 0.82 2.28 4.79
CA LEU A 17 1.45 3.51 4.32
C LEU A 17 0.60 4.72 4.68
N LYS A 18 1.18 5.92 4.73
CA LYS A 18 0.44 7.18 4.85
C LYS A 18 0.30 7.83 3.48
N SER A 19 -0.89 8.30 3.12
CA SER A 19 -1.11 8.97 1.84
C SER A 19 -2.36 9.83 1.79
N LYS A 20 -2.22 11.12 1.46
CA LYS A 20 -3.35 11.97 1.02
C LYS A 20 -3.80 11.72 -0.42
N LYS A 21 -2.96 11.00 -1.20
CA LYS A 21 -3.16 10.80 -2.64
C LYS A 21 -4.15 9.69 -2.91
N VAL A 22 -4.24 8.69 -2.04
CA VAL A 22 -5.24 7.61 -2.14
C VAL A 22 -6.61 8.15 -1.71
N LYS A 23 -7.65 7.86 -2.50
CA LYS A 23 -9.04 8.26 -2.25
C LYS A 23 -9.93 7.02 -2.14
N ILE A 24 -11.15 7.18 -1.64
CA ILE A 24 -12.13 6.08 -1.49
C ILE A 24 -12.36 5.33 -2.82
N ARG A 25 -12.35 6.04 -3.96
CA ARG A 25 -12.46 5.43 -5.29
C ARG A 25 -11.28 4.51 -5.68
N ASP A 26 -10.15 4.60 -4.98
CA ASP A 26 -8.96 3.79 -5.24
C ASP A 26 -8.98 2.48 -4.41
N LEU A 27 -10.04 2.20 -3.65
CA LEU A 27 -10.21 0.92 -2.95
C LEU A 27 -10.38 -0.21 -3.98
N GLY A 28 -9.72 -1.36 -3.75
CA GLY A 28 -9.69 -2.50 -4.66
C GLY A 28 -8.65 -2.40 -5.79
N THR A 29 -8.06 -1.22 -6.00
CA THR A 29 -6.99 -0.96 -6.98
C THR A 29 -5.72 -1.73 -6.65
N ASP A 30 -4.99 -2.15 -7.68
CA ASP A 30 -3.75 -2.90 -7.51
C ASP A 30 -2.60 -1.97 -7.08
N ALA A 31 -1.81 -2.44 -6.10
CA ALA A 31 -0.64 -1.75 -5.61
C ALA A 31 0.65 -2.43 -6.11
N TYR A 32 1.68 -1.63 -6.35
CA TYR A 32 2.93 -2.03 -7.00
C TYR A 32 4.15 -1.39 -6.33
N ILE A 33 5.27 -2.11 -6.34
CA ILE A 33 6.62 -1.60 -6.05
C ILE A 33 7.46 -1.85 -7.31
N GLY A 34 7.92 -0.78 -7.97
CA GLY A 34 8.38 -0.89 -9.36
C GLY A 34 7.29 -1.50 -10.23
N ASP A 35 7.64 -2.49 -11.04
CA ASP A 35 6.68 -3.22 -11.89
C ASP A 35 6.03 -4.42 -11.18
N ARG A 36 6.46 -4.74 -9.95
CA ARG A 36 5.94 -5.88 -9.20
C ARG A 36 4.64 -5.51 -8.51
N LYS A 37 3.53 -6.14 -8.94
CA LYS A 37 2.26 -6.11 -8.20
C LYS A 37 2.44 -6.73 -6.81
N ILE A 38 2.18 -5.95 -5.76
CA ILE A 38 2.36 -6.36 -4.37
C ILE A 38 1.06 -6.72 -3.66
N GLY A 39 -0.09 -6.22 -4.13
CA GLY A 39 -1.35 -6.38 -3.41
C GLY A 39 -2.48 -5.51 -3.94
N LYS A 40 -3.48 -5.28 -3.09
CA LYS A 40 -4.62 -4.39 -3.34
C LYS A 40 -4.86 -3.45 -2.18
N ILE A 41 -5.30 -2.24 -2.45
CA ILE A 41 -5.79 -1.33 -1.41
C ILE A 41 -7.12 -1.88 -0.89
N ILE A 42 -7.26 -1.98 0.43
CA ILE A 42 -8.50 -2.46 1.06
C ILE A 42 -9.12 -1.45 2.01
N GLU A 43 -8.36 -0.47 2.49
CA GLU A 43 -8.86 0.45 3.51
C GLU A 43 -8.07 1.77 3.53
N LEU A 44 -8.80 2.84 3.87
CA LEU A 44 -8.29 4.15 4.27
C LEU A 44 -8.75 4.40 5.70
N PHE A 45 -7.83 4.74 6.60
CA PHE A 45 -8.15 4.90 8.03
C PHE A 45 -7.26 5.94 8.71
N GLY A 46 -7.62 6.36 9.93
CA GLY A 46 -6.89 7.37 10.68
C GLY A 46 -7.24 8.81 10.29
N PRO A 47 -6.33 9.78 10.50
CA PRO A 47 -6.64 11.20 10.34
C PRO A 47 -7.03 11.56 8.90
N VAL A 48 -8.13 12.29 8.74
CA VAL A 48 -8.64 12.72 7.42
C VAL A 48 -7.59 13.51 6.64
N ASP A 49 -6.83 14.35 7.34
CA ASP A 49 -5.80 15.16 6.71
C ASP A 49 -4.65 14.33 6.18
N ASN A 50 -4.29 13.20 6.77
CA ASN A 50 -3.17 12.38 6.33
C ASN A 50 -3.44 10.91 6.67
N PRO A 51 -4.33 10.24 5.91
CA PRO A 51 -4.81 8.94 6.28
C PRO A 51 -3.74 7.89 6.06
N TYR A 52 -3.86 6.81 6.82
CA TYR A 52 -3.20 5.56 6.54
C TYR A 52 -3.98 4.79 5.47
N VAL A 53 -3.25 3.99 4.72
CA VAL A 53 -3.75 3.11 3.67
C VAL A 53 -3.29 1.71 4.01
N LYS A 54 -4.23 0.77 3.97
CA LYS A 54 -3.98 -0.65 4.18
C LYS A 54 -3.97 -1.35 2.83
N ILE A 55 -2.90 -2.09 2.57
CA ILE A 55 -2.77 -2.94 1.40
C ILE A 55 -2.71 -4.40 1.86
N VAL A 56 -3.60 -5.24 1.33
CA VAL A 56 -3.47 -6.69 1.51
C VAL A 56 -2.45 -7.21 0.52
N THR A 57 -1.40 -7.85 1.03
CA THR A 57 -0.31 -8.39 0.24
C THR A 57 -0.69 -9.70 -0.43
N ARG A 58 -0.07 -9.97 -1.58
CA ARG A 58 -0.18 -11.28 -2.21
C ARG A 58 0.53 -12.36 -1.38
N LYS A 59 0.04 -13.59 -1.50
CA LYS A 59 0.58 -14.76 -0.77
C LYS A 59 2.01 -15.12 -1.19
N ASP A 60 2.41 -14.84 -2.43
CA ASP A 60 3.73 -15.16 -3.00
C ASP A 60 4.88 -14.26 -2.50
N ILE A 61 4.58 -13.20 -1.76
CA ILE A 61 5.60 -12.33 -1.18
C ILE A 61 6.11 -12.95 0.12
N LYS A 62 7.20 -13.71 0.03
CA LYS A 62 7.82 -14.36 1.20
C LYS A 62 8.46 -13.34 2.16
N ASP A 63 9.21 -12.40 1.61
CA ASP A 63 10.12 -11.54 2.39
C ASP A 63 9.58 -10.10 2.56
N ARG A 64 8.36 -9.98 3.11
CA ARG A 64 7.61 -8.71 3.19
C ARG A 64 8.34 -7.60 3.94
N LYS A 65 9.14 -7.95 4.95
CA LYS A 65 9.91 -6.98 5.76
C LYS A 65 10.92 -6.18 4.92
N LYS A 66 11.49 -6.78 3.87
CA LYS A 66 12.44 -6.09 2.96
C LYS A 66 11.78 -5.03 2.08
N LEU A 67 10.44 -4.99 2.03
CA LEU A 67 9.69 -4.01 1.26
C LEU A 67 9.34 -2.75 2.08
N VAL A 68 9.62 -2.74 3.38
CA VAL A 68 9.52 -1.53 4.21
C VAL A 68 10.46 -0.46 3.65
N GLY A 69 9.97 0.78 3.58
CA GLY A 69 10.68 1.93 3.03
C GLY A 69 10.62 2.07 1.50
N LYS A 70 10.11 1.07 0.77
CA LYS A 70 9.98 1.13 -0.69
C LYS A 70 8.79 1.98 -1.12
N ASP A 71 8.96 2.68 -2.24
CA ASP A 71 7.89 3.47 -2.86
C ASP A 71 6.82 2.57 -3.48
N VAL A 72 5.57 2.92 -3.24
CA VAL A 72 4.37 2.24 -3.70
C VAL A 72 3.65 3.13 -4.71
N SER A 73 3.20 2.50 -5.79
CA SER A 73 2.32 3.11 -6.77
C SER A 73 1.07 2.26 -7.00
N ILE A 74 0.02 2.85 -7.54
CA ILE A 74 -1.22 2.16 -7.88
C ILE A 74 -1.60 2.29 -9.36
N ARG A 75 -2.31 1.28 -9.85
CA ARG A 75 -2.86 1.19 -11.20
C ARG A 75 -4.22 0.51 -11.17
#